data_AF-B9M3D3-F1
#
_entry.id   AF-B9M3D3-F1
#
_cell.length_a   1.000
_cell.length_b   1.000
_cell.length_c   1.000
_cell.angle_alpha   90.00
_cell.angle_beta   90.00
_cell.angle_gamma   90.00
#
_symmetry.space_group_name_H-M   'P 1'
#
loop_
_entity.id
_entity.type
_entity.pdbx_description
1 polymer ?
#
loop_
_entity_poly.entity_id
_entity_poly.type
_entity_poly.pdbx_seq_one_letter_code
_entity_poly.pdbx_strand_id
1 'polypeptide(L)'
;MIIFIEYLATMVFVIMFYQFYAFAVSRTGEEKQHKCQRLGIFYISIGTTLLVFRHATSVFTGLILIMMGLRLIAHGLDRVDKKIYIDHYADDDTEP
;
A
#
# COMPACT_ATOMS: atom_id res chain seq x y z
N MET A 1 -0.27 2.11 -33.18
CA MET A 1 -0.52 0.72 -32.73
C MET A 1 0.25 0.40 -31.46
N ILE A 2 1.58 0.59 -31.43
CA ILE A 2 2.43 0.33 -30.24
C ILE A 2 1.98 1.12 -29.00
N ILE A 3 1.69 2.42 -29.14
CA ILE A 3 1.19 3.27 -28.05
C ILE A 3 -0.13 2.77 -27.45
N PHE A 4 -1.01 2.20 -28.29
CA PHE A 4 -2.31 1.68 -27.85
C PHE A 4 -2.14 0.41 -26.99
N ILE A 5 -1.18 -0.45 -27.38
CA ILE A 5 -0.82 -1.66 -26.62
C ILE A 5 -0.20 -1.27 -25.28
N GLU A 6 0.67 -0.24 -25.26
CA GLU A 6 1.29 0.28 -24.04
C GLU A 6 0.25 0.80 -23.04
N TYR A 7 -0.75 1.54 -23.52
CA TYR A 7 -1.89 2.02 -22.72
C TYR A 7 -2.75 0.87 -22.17
N LEU A 8 -3.02 -0.15 -22.99
CA LEU A 8 -3.82 -1.30 -22.59
C LEU A 8 -3.08 -2.12 -21.50
N ALA A 9 -1.77 -2.31 -21.67
CA ALA A 9 -0.93 -2.96 -20.68
C ALA A 9 -0.89 -2.18 -19.36
N THR A 10 -0.75 -0.85 -19.41
CA THR A 10 -0.76 -0.02 -18.19
C THR A 10 -2.11 -0.05 -17.49
N MET A 11 -3.23 -0.04 -18.22
CA MET A 11 -4.57 -0.16 -17.64
C MET A 11 -4.75 -1.49 -16.90
N VAL A 12 -4.39 -2.61 -17.52
CA VAL A 12 -4.47 -3.93 -16.88
C VAL A 12 -3.60 -3.99 -15.62
N PHE A 13 -2.39 -3.43 -15.70
CA PHE A 13 -1.49 -3.34 -14.56
C PHE A 13 -2.16 -2.55 -13.42
N VAL A 14 -2.61 -1.33 -13.66
CA VAL A 14 -3.27 -0.47 -12.64
C VAL A 14 -4.49 -1.15 -12.03
N ILE A 15 -5.33 -1.82 -12.83
CA ILE A 15 -6.50 -2.57 -12.32
C ILE A 15 -6.06 -3.69 -11.39
N MET A 16 -5.03 -4.46 -11.76
CA MET A 16 -4.49 -5.54 -10.93
C MET A 16 -3.98 -5.01 -9.59
N PHE A 17 -3.20 -3.93 -9.61
CA PHE A 17 -2.74 -3.26 -8.39
C PHE A 17 -3.92 -2.73 -7.55
N TYR A 18 -4.93 -2.12 -8.16
CA TYR A 18 -6.12 -1.70 -7.43
C TYR A 18 -6.84 -2.88 -6.72
N GLN A 19 -6.93 -4.05 -7.36
CA GLN A 19 -7.51 -5.24 -6.72
C GLN A 19 -6.66 -5.74 -5.55
N PHE A 20 -5.33 -5.77 -5.69
CA PHE A 20 -4.43 -6.12 -4.59
C PHE A 20 -4.54 -5.14 -3.42
N TYR A 21 -4.67 -3.83 -3.71
CA TYR A 21 -4.93 -2.81 -2.72
C TYR A 21 -6.24 -3.08 -1.97
N ALA A 22 -7.34 -3.29 -2.68
CA ALA A 22 -8.65 -3.56 -2.09
C ALA A 22 -8.63 -4.84 -1.24
N PHE A 23 -7.94 -5.88 -1.70
CA PHE A 23 -7.76 -7.14 -0.98
C PHE A 23 -6.91 -6.99 0.29
N ALA A 24 -5.87 -6.15 0.27
CA ALA A 24 -5.08 -5.88 1.46
C ALA A 24 -5.87 -5.11 2.52
N VAL A 25 -6.71 -4.16 2.07
CA VAL A 25 -7.54 -3.32 2.94
C VAL A 25 -8.74 -4.10 3.51
N SER A 26 -9.28 -5.10 2.80
CA SER A 26 -10.42 -5.89 3.28
C SER A 26 -10.08 -6.86 4.41
N ARG A 27 -8.78 -7.15 4.65
CA ARG A 27 -8.35 -7.96 5.79
C ARG A 27 -8.49 -7.21 7.11
N THR A 28 -8.61 -7.96 8.21
CA THR A 28 -8.73 -7.47 9.59
C THR A 28 -7.66 -8.09 10.48
N GLY A 29 -7.30 -7.41 11.58
CA GLY A 29 -6.35 -7.93 12.58
C GLY A 29 -4.88 -7.57 12.32
N GLU A 30 -3.96 -8.22 13.05
CA GLU A 30 -2.50 -8.04 12.92
C GLU A 30 -1.98 -8.44 11.53
N GLU A 31 -2.58 -9.47 10.92
CA GLU A 31 -2.21 -9.87 9.57
C GLU A 31 -2.43 -8.75 8.54
N LYS A 32 -3.43 -7.89 8.76
CA LYS A 32 -3.68 -6.72 7.91
C LYS A 32 -2.47 -5.80 7.95
N GLN A 33 -1.94 -5.51 9.13
CA GLN A 33 -0.86 -4.56 9.31
C GLN A 33 0.43 -5.00 8.62
N HIS A 34 0.90 -6.23 8.89
CA HIS A 34 2.11 -6.75 8.26
C HIS A 34 1.99 -6.84 6.74
N LYS A 35 0.83 -7.29 6.24
CA LYS A 35 0.62 -7.41 4.78
C LYS A 35 0.44 -6.06 4.11
N CYS A 36 -0.23 -5.10 4.75
CA CYS A 36 -0.50 -3.77 4.24
C CYS A 36 0.79 -2.93 4.20
N GLN A 37 1.65 -3.00 5.23
CA GLN A 37 2.98 -2.39 5.19
C GLN A 37 3.88 -3.04 4.13
N ARG A 38 3.96 -4.37 4.08
CA ARG A 38 4.81 -5.07 3.11
C ARG A 38 4.39 -4.80 1.67
N LEU A 39 3.08 -4.82 1.40
CA LEU A 39 2.54 -4.41 0.11
C LEU A 39 2.85 -2.93 -0.13
N GLY A 40 2.57 -2.04 0.81
CA GLY A 40 2.87 -0.61 0.63
C GLY A 40 4.33 -0.31 0.27
N ILE A 41 5.30 -0.98 0.89
CA ILE A 41 6.72 -0.90 0.52
C ILE A 41 6.97 -1.40 -0.91
N PHE A 42 6.34 -2.52 -1.28
CA PHE A 42 6.42 -3.08 -2.64
C PHE A 42 5.84 -2.14 -3.70
N TYR A 43 4.74 -1.45 -3.40
CA TYR A 43 4.16 -0.43 -4.27
C TYR A 43 5.11 0.75 -4.47
N ILE A 44 5.74 1.22 -3.39
CA ILE A 44 6.69 2.34 -3.44
C ILE A 44 7.95 1.96 -4.23
N SER A 45 8.47 0.73 -4.06
CA SER A 45 9.68 0.30 -4.79
C SER A 45 9.42 0.19 -6.29
N ILE A 46 8.29 -0.38 -6.71
CA ILE A 46 7.89 -0.45 -8.13
C ILE A 46 7.64 0.96 -8.67
N GLY A 47 6.91 1.80 -7.94
CA GLY A 47 6.62 3.16 -8.35
C GLY A 47 7.88 4.02 -8.52
N THR A 48 8.87 3.85 -7.62
CA THR A 48 10.18 4.51 -7.73
C THR A 48 10.96 4.02 -8.94
N THR A 49 10.92 2.71 -9.21
CA THR A 49 11.55 2.13 -10.41
C THR A 49 10.92 2.68 -11.70
N LEU A 50 9.58 2.85 -11.71
CA LEU A 50 8.85 3.42 -12.85
C LEU A 50 9.17 4.91 -13.09
N LEU A 51 9.53 5.66 -12.05
CA LEU A 51 9.97 7.06 -12.16
C LEU A 51 11.32 7.23 -12.86
N VAL A 52 12.17 6.21 -12.87
CA VAL A 52 13.47 6.24 -13.58
C VAL A 52 13.27 6.24 -15.09
N PHE A 53 12.16 5.67 -15.57
CA PHE A 53 11.83 5.65 -16.99
C PHE A 53 11.32 7.03 -17.45
N ARG A 54 11.87 7.52 -18.56
CA ARG A 54 11.61 8.86 -19.10
C ARG A 54 10.31 8.97 -19.92
N HIS A 55 9.37 8.05 -19.73
CA HIS A 55 8.06 8.06 -20.38
C HIS A 55 7.03 8.73 -19.47
N ALA A 56 6.21 9.63 -20.02
CA ALA A 56 5.20 10.34 -19.24
C ALA A 56 4.21 9.36 -18.58
N THR A 57 3.81 8.32 -19.31
CA THR A 57 2.94 7.22 -18.82
C THR A 57 3.54 6.51 -17.62
N SER A 58 4.82 6.10 -17.70
CA SER A 58 5.50 5.42 -16.59
C SER A 58 5.65 6.31 -15.36
N VAL A 59 5.94 7.60 -15.54
CA VAL A 59 6.06 8.57 -14.45
C VAL A 59 4.73 8.75 -13.72
N PHE A 60 3.62 8.95 -14.44
CA PHE A 60 2.29 9.09 -13.83
C PHE A 60 1.86 7.81 -13.12
N THR A 61 2.05 6.65 -13.75
CA THR A 61 1.75 5.35 -13.14
C THR A 61 2.62 5.14 -11.88
N GLY A 62 3.90 5.48 -11.93
CA GLY A 62 4.81 5.39 -10.78
C GLY A 62 4.35 6.25 -9.60
N LEU A 63 3.95 7.50 -9.87
CA LEU A 63 3.38 8.41 -8.86
C LEU A 63 2.10 7.84 -8.22
N ILE A 64 1.19 7.29 -9.01
CA ILE A 64 -0.04 6.67 -8.51
C ILE A 64 0.29 5.48 -7.60
N LEU A 65 1.24 4.62 -8.00
CA LEU A 65 1.68 3.49 -7.17
C LEU A 65 2.28 3.95 -5.85
N ILE A 66 3.10 5.01 -5.85
CA ILE A 66 3.69 5.57 -4.63
C ILE A 66 2.60 6.11 -3.70
N MET A 67 1.63 6.88 -4.22
CA MET A 67 0.52 7.39 -3.42
C MET A 67 -0.32 6.26 -2.83
N MET A 68 -0.61 5.21 -3.61
CA MET A 68 -1.28 4.01 -3.11
C MET A 68 -0.47 3.31 -2.03
N GLY A 69 0.84 3.14 -2.23
CA GLY A 69 1.74 2.49 -1.29
C GLY A 69 1.81 3.23 0.04
N LEU A 70 1.93 4.57 0.00
CA LEU A 70 1.86 5.42 1.21
C LEU A 70 0.52 5.29 1.92
N ARG A 71 -0.60 5.26 1.17
CA ARG A 71 -1.93 5.06 1.77
C ARG A 71 -2.07 3.69 2.43
N LEU A 72 -1.53 2.62 1.83
CA LEU A 72 -1.45 1.28 2.44
C LEU A 72 -0.63 1.32 3.73
N ILE A 73 0.56 1.94 3.71
CA ILE A 73 1.41 2.04 4.91
C ILE A 73 0.68 2.80 6.02
N ALA A 74 0.05 3.94 5.70
CA ALA A 74 -0.74 4.71 6.66
C ALA A 74 -1.89 3.87 7.26
N HIS A 75 -2.60 3.11 6.43
CA HIS A 75 -3.66 2.21 6.89
C HIS A 75 -3.16 1.06 7.78
N GLY A 76 -1.92 0.63 7.58
CA GLY A 76 -1.25 -0.33 8.45
C GLY A 76 -0.76 0.32 9.76
N LEU A 77 -0.26 1.56 9.70
CA LEU A 77 0.25 2.30 10.85
C LEU A 77 -0.86 2.80 11.79
N ASP A 78 -2.03 3.13 11.27
CA ASP A 78 -3.18 3.65 12.05
C ASP A 78 -3.61 2.73 13.20
N ARG A 79 -3.27 1.43 13.13
CA ARG A 79 -3.48 0.47 14.24
C ARG A 79 -2.32 0.36 15.23
N VAL A 80 -1.10 0.71 14.84
CA VAL A 80 0.08 0.67 15.72
C VAL A 80 -0.10 1.61 16.90
N ASP A 81 -0.63 2.80 16.63
CA ASP A 81 -0.80 3.85 17.63
C ASP A 81 -1.85 3.48 18.69
N LYS A 82 -2.90 2.76 18.29
CA LYS A 82 -3.94 2.29 19.23
C LYS A 82 -3.55 1.08 20.05
N LYS A 83 -2.68 0.18 19.54
CA LYS A 83 -2.32 -1.04 20.28
C LYS A 83 -1.40 -0.73 21.47
N ILE A 84 -0.49 0.23 21.32
CA ILE A 84 0.37 0.72 22.42
C ILE A 84 -0.49 1.31 23.54
N TYR A 85 -1.56 2.04 23.18
CA TYR A 85 -2.43 2.69 24.16
C TYR A 85 -3.35 1.71 24.91
N ILE A 86 -3.69 0.55 24.33
CA ILE A 86 -4.56 -0.44 24.97
C ILE A 86 -3.75 -1.41 25.85
N ASP A 87 -2.53 -1.77 25.46
CA ASP A 87 -1.65 -2.60 26.32
C ASP A 87 -1.28 -1.86 27.63
N HIS A 88 -1.10 -0.54 27.61
CA HIS A 88 -0.75 0.21 28.82
C HIS A 88 -1.88 0.28 29.86
N TYR A 89 -3.15 0.15 29.45
CA TYR A 89 -4.29 0.11 30.38
C TYR A 89 -4.57 -1.30 30.91
N ALA A 90 -4.17 -2.36 30.19
CA ALA A 90 -4.39 -3.72 30.64
C ALA A 90 -3.46 -4.15 31.80
N ASP A 91 -2.28 -3.52 31.90
CA ASP A 91 -1.34 -3.79 32.99
C ASP A 91 -1.67 -3.02 34.29
N ASP A 92 -2.36 -1.87 34.21
CA ASP A 92 -2.71 -1.05 35.39
C ASP A 92 -4.01 -1.49 36.11
N ASP A 93 -4.84 -2.35 35.49
CA ASP A 93 -6.05 -2.90 36.11
C ASP A 93 -5.78 -4.17 36.96
N THR A 94 -4.51 -4.53 37.15
CA THR A 94 -4.10 -5.72 37.91
C THR A 94 -3.15 -5.38 39.06
N GLU A 95 -3.57 -4.48 39.96
CA GLU A 95 -3.01 -4.44 41.33
C GLU A 95 -4.07 -4.86 42.37
N PRO A 96 -3.66 -5.67 43.38
CA PRO A 96 -4.54 -6.44 44.28
C PRO A 96 -5.30 -5.64 45.34
#